data_AF-A0A383AV22-F1
#
_entry.id   AF-A0A383AV22-F1
#
_cell.length_a   1.000
_cell.length_b   1.000
_cell.length_c   1.000
_cell.angle_alpha   90.00
_cell.angle_beta   90.00
_cell.angle_gamma   90.00
#
_symmetry.space_group_name_H-M   'P 1'
#
loop_
_entity.id
_entity.type
_entity.pdbx_description
1 polymer ?
#
loop_
_entity_poly.entity_id
_entity_poly.type
_entity_poly.pdbx_seq_one_letter_code
_entity_poly.pdbx_strand_id
1 'polypeptide(L)'
;MIYFKNIRWKNLLSTGNQFTEIQLNKTSTSLIVGENGSGKSTVLDALCFGLFSKPFRRINRPQLINSINDGGLLVEIEFEVGSRSYMVRRGIKKNLFEIFVDGQRLNQDA
;
A
#
# COMPACT_ATOMS: atom_id res chain seq x y z
N MET A 1 18.68 3.69 4.83
CA MET A 1 17.39 4.39 5.02
C MET A 1 16.48 4.00 3.86
N ILE A 2 15.21 3.71 4.10
CA ILE A 2 14.24 3.44 3.03
C ILE A 2 13.71 4.78 2.52
N TYR A 3 13.72 4.98 1.21
CA TYR A 3 13.20 6.20 0.58
C TYR A 3 11.91 5.89 -0.19
N PHE A 4 10.76 6.23 0.40
CA PHE A 4 9.46 5.98 -0.23
C PHE A 4 9.20 6.96 -1.38
N LYS A 5 8.85 6.44 -2.56
CA LYS A 5 8.53 7.24 -3.74
C LYS A 5 7.03 7.46 -3.88
N ASN A 6 6.29 6.36 -3.96
CA ASN A 6 4.88 6.39 -4.30
C ASN A 6 4.15 5.26 -3.57
N ILE A 7 2.90 5.51 -3.22
CA ILE A 7 2.00 4.48 -2.74
C ILE A 7 0.66 4.65 -3.44
N ARG A 8 0.09 3.55 -3.92
CA ARG A 8 -1.26 3.53 -4.45
C ARG A 8 -2.06 2.34 -3.97
N TRP A 9 -3.36 2.52 -3.84
CA TRP A 9 -4.26 1.45 -3.42
C TRP A 9 -5.66 1.58 -4.02
N LYS A 10 -6.39 0.46 -4.03
CA LYS A 10 -7.83 0.41 -4.36
C LYS A 10 -8.52 -0.67 -3.53
N ASN A 11 -9.83 -0.54 -3.36
CA ASN A 11 -10.68 -1.43 -2.56
C ASN A 11 -10.17 -1.63 -1.13
N LEU A 12 -9.52 -0.62 -0.56
CA LEU A 12 -9.02 -0.58 0.81
C LEU A 12 -9.96 0.29 1.65
N LEU A 13 -10.62 -0.31 2.65
CA LEU A 13 -11.55 0.38 3.55
C LEU A 13 -12.62 1.15 2.76
N SER A 14 -12.73 2.47 2.94
CA SER A 14 -13.70 3.30 2.22
C SER A 14 -13.33 3.62 0.77
N THR A 15 -12.17 3.19 0.27
CA THR A 15 -11.74 3.51 -1.11
C THR A 15 -12.32 2.53 -2.14
N GLY A 16 -12.80 3.06 -3.26
CA GLY A 16 -13.42 2.28 -4.33
C GLY A 16 -12.42 1.53 -5.22
N ASN A 17 -12.89 1.05 -6.37
CA ASN A 17 -12.10 0.23 -7.31
C ASN A 17 -11.18 1.05 -8.24
N GLN A 18 -11.04 2.35 -7.99
CA GLN A 18 -10.08 3.22 -8.66
C GLN A 18 -8.87 3.42 -7.74
N PHE A 19 -7.68 3.50 -8.33
CA PHE A 19 -6.47 3.73 -7.55
C PHE A 19 -6.48 5.15 -6.97
N THR A 20 -6.35 5.22 -5.65
CA THR A 20 -5.87 6.42 -4.97
C THR A 20 -4.34 6.33 -4.93
N GLU A 21 -3.65 7.42 -5.26
CA GLU A 21 -2.20 7.47 -5.39
C GLU A 21 -1.64 8.68 -4.64
N ILE A 22 -0.55 8.46 -3.90
CA ILE A 22 0.16 9.50 -3.15
C ILE A 22 1.65 9.37 -3.41
N GLN A 23 2.21 10.43 -3.99
CA GLN A 23 3.64 10.61 -4.12
C GLN A 23 4.24 11.11 -2.79
N LEU A 24 5.15 10.35 -2.21
CA LEU A 24 5.76 10.60 -0.90
C LEU A 24 7.13 11.28 -0.98
N ASN A 25 7.70 11.38 -2.19
CA ASN A 25 9.02 11.95 -2.45
C ASN A 25 9.01 13.34 -3.12
N LYS A 26 7.87 14.05 -3.13
CA LYS A 26 7.83 15.44 -3.64
C LYS A 26 8.62 16.40 -2.76
N THR A 27 8.73 16.10 -1.47
CA THR A 27 9.39 16.91 -0.45
C THR A 27 10.15 16.00 0.52
N SER A 28 11.09 16.56 1.27
CA SER A 28 11.83 15.81 2.31
C SER A 28 10.93 15.35 3.46
N THR A 29 9.85 16.08 3.72
CA THR A 29 8.83 15.77 4.73
C THR A 29 7.45 15.86 4.08
N SER A 30 6.67 14.79 4.16
CA SER A 30 5.27 14.75 3.70
C SER A 30 4.32 14.92 4.88
N LEU A 31 3.57 16.03 4.92
CA LEU A 31 2.53 16.28 5.93
C LEU A 31 1.15 15.91 5.37
N ILE A 32 0.45 14.97 6.02
CA ILE A 32 -0.90 14.55 5.64
C ILE A 32 -1.90 15.19 6.61
N VAL A 33 -2.70 16.13 6.12
CA VAL A 33 -3.72 16.90 6.86
C VAL A 33 -5.11 16.71 6.28
N GLY A 34 -6.13 16.93 7.10
CA GLY A 34 -7.55 16.77 6.74
C GLY A 34 -8.41 16.50 7.96
N GLU A 35 -9.73 16.54 7.79
CA GLU A 35 -10.70 16.32 8.86
C GLU A 35 -10.71 14.87 9.36
N ASN A 36 -11.28 14.62 10.53
CA ASN A 36 -11.47 13.27 11.03
C ASN A 36 -12.38 12.48 10.09
N GLY A 37 -12.01 11.23 9.78
CA GLY A 37 -12.71 10.42 8.78
C GLY A 37 -12.27 10.67 7.33
N SER A 38 -11.44 11.67 7.03
CA SER A 38 -11.01 11.99 5.65
C SER A 38 -10.07 10.97 4.99
N GLY A 39 -9.74 9.86 5.67
CA GLY A 39 -8.86 8.82 5.13
C GLY A 39 -7.37 8.97 5.44
N LYS A 40 -6.95 9.90 6.32
CA LYS A 40 -5.53 10.06 6.71
C LYS A 40 -4.88 8.74 7.19
N SER A 41 -5.52 8.04 8.13
CA SER A 41 -5.02 6.75 8.62
C SER A 41 -5.16 5.62 7.59
N THR A 42 -5.93 5.80 6.51
CA THR A 42 -6.00 4.82 5.42
C THR A 42 -4.67 4.72 4.67
N VAL A 43 -3.91 5.82 4.56
CA VAL A 43 -2.53 5.80 4.02
C VAL A 43 -1.62 4.95 4.90
N LEU A 44 -1.76 5.06 6.23
CA LEU A 44 -0.99 4.24 7.18
C LEU A 44 -1.37 2.77 7.09
N ASP A 45 -2.66 2.44 6.98
CA ASP A 45 -3.11 1.06 6.74
C ASP A 45 -2.60 0.52 5.41
N ALA A 46 -2.56 1.33 4.35
CA ALA A 46 -1.99 0.92 3.06
C ALA A 46 -0.50 0.60 3.22
N LEU A 47 0.29 1.48 3.85
CA LEU A 47 1.71 1.25 4.12
C LEU A 47 1.95 -0.01 4.95
N CYS A 48 1.27 -0.15 6.09
CA CYS A 48 1.42 -1.30 6.97
C CYS A 48 0.97 -2.60 6.30
N PHE A 49 -0.15 -2.59 5.58
CA PHE A 49 -0.64 -3.77 4.89
C PHE A 49 0.32 -4.17 3.77
N GLY A 50 0.71 -3.23 2.90
CA GLY A 50 1.62 -3.51 1.78
C GLY A 50 2.94 -4.12 2.26
N LEU A 51 3.58 -3.53 3.27
CA LEU A 51 4.88 -3.98 3.78
C LEU A 51 4.80 -5.21 4.69
N PHE A 52 3.82 -5.29 5.58
CA PHE A 52 3.82 -6.27 6.69
C PHE A 52 2.63 -7.22 6.69
N SER A 53 1.72 -7.12 5.72
CA SER A 53 0.47 -7.89 5.68
C SER A 53 -0.41 -7.71 6.94
N LYS A 54 -0.30 -6.56 7.61
CA LYS A 54 -1.04 -6.21 8.83
C LYS A 54 -1.64 -4.81 8.73
N PRO A 55 -2.86 -4.60 9.25
CA PRO A 55 -3.41 -3.26 9.38
C PRO A 55 -2.60 -2.42 10.38
N PHE A 56 -2.62 -1.10 10.19
CA PHE A 56 -2.14 -0.14 11.17
C PHE A 56 -3.12 -0.04 12.35
N ARG A 57 -4.42 -0.10 12.05
CA ARG A 57 -5.50 -0.09 13.05
C ARG A 57 -5.65 -1.46 13.73
N ARG A 58 -6.28 -1.48 14.92
CA ARG A 58 -6.64 -2.72 15.65
C ARG A 58 -7.87 -3.41 15.04
N ILE A 59 -7.76 -3.80 13.77
CA ILE A 59 -8.75 -4.60 13.04
C ILE A 59 -8.07 -5.86 12.51
N ASN A 60 -8.85 -6.84 12.05
CA ASN A 60 -8.28 -8.01 11.40
C ASN A 60 -8.00 -7.75 9.90
N ARG A 61 -7.22 -8.64 9.27
CA ARG A 61 -6.84 -8.50 7.86
C ARG A 61 -8.04 -8.45 6.90
N PRO A 62 -9.08 -9.31 7.02
CA PRO A 62 -10.27 -9.23 6.15
C PRO A 62 -11.02 -7.90 6.23
N GLN A 63 -11.06 -7.25 7.40
CA GLN A 63 -11.71 -5.95 7.59
C GLN A 63 -11.05 -4.79 6.82
N LEU A 64 -9.90 -5.01 6.18
CA LEU A 64 -9.29 -4.03 5.27
C LEU A 64 -10.02 -3.94 3.92
N ILE A 65 -10.78 -4.97 3.52
CA ILE A 65 -11.47 -4.99 2.22
C ILE A 65 -12.62 -3.98 2.25
N ASN A 66 -12.80 -3.22 1.17
CA ASN A 66 -13.96 -2.37 1.01
C ASN A 66 -15.25 -3.21 1.05
N SER A 67 -16.10 -2.94 2.04
CA SER A 67 -17.32 -3.69 2.32
C SER A 67 -18.47 -3.43 1.34
N ILE A 68 -18.39 -2.38 0.52
CA ILE A 68 -19.44 -2.01 -0.45
C ILE A 68 -19.28 -2.82 -1.73
N ASN A 69 -18.05 -3.05 -2.17
CA ASN A 69 -17.78 -3.69 -3.46
C ASN A 69 -17.05 -5.03 -3.37
N ASP A 70 -16.71 -5.48 -2.15
CA ASP A 70 -15.95 -6.71 -1.85
C ASP A 70 -14.80 -6.96 -2.85
N GLY A 71 -14.12 -5.85 -3.17
CA GLY A 71 -13.29 -5.75 -4.35
C GLY A 71 -11.94 -6.44 -4.20
N GLY A 72 -11.20 -6.51 -5.31
CA GLY A 72 -9.80 -6.93 -5.31
C GLY A 72 -8.91 -5.89 -4.64
N LEU A 73 -8.85 -5.91 -3.30
CA LEU A 73 -7.94 -5.07 -2.52
C LEU A 73 -6.52 -5.26 -3.02
N LEU A 74 -5.90 -4.14 -3.37
CA LEU A 74 -4.55 -4.09 -3.90
C LEU A 74 -3.86 -2.83 -3.40
N VAL A 75 -2.67 -3.00 -2.83
CA VAL A 75 -1.74 -1.93 -2.46
C VAL A 75 -0.44 -2.15 -3.23
N GLU A 76 0.10 -1.06 -3.77
CA GLU A 76 1.39 -1.03 -4.44
C GLU A 76 2.25 0.08 -3.83
N ILE A 77 3.48 -0.26 -3.45
CA ILE A 77 4.42 0.65 -2.76
C ILE A 77 5.74 0.63 -3.52
N GLU A 78 6.19 1.81 -3.93
CA GLU A 78 7.49 2.03 -4.55
C GLU A 78 8.45 2.70 -3.55
N PHE A 79 9.65 2.16 -3.42
CA PHE A 79 10.69 2.74 -2.59
C PHE A 79 12.09 2.37 -3.07
N GLU A 80 13.09 3.07 -2.57
CA GLU A 80 14.51 2.77 -2.80
C GLU A 80 15.21 2.37 -1.51
N VAL A 81 16.17 1.46 -1.64
CA VAL A 81 17.13 1.10 -0.59
C VAL A 81 18.53 1.11 -1.19
N GLY A 82 19.32 2.12 -0.85
CA GLY A 82 20.60 2.36 -1.51
C GLY A 82 20.40 2.72 -2.98
N SER A 83 21.02 1.98 -3.90
CA SER A 83 20.89 2.17 -5.35
C SER A 83 19.79 1.32 -6.00
N ARG A 84 19.11 0.47 -5.22
CA ARG A 84 18.09 -0.44 -5.75
C ARG A 84 16.70 0.11 -5.58
N SER A 85 15.89 -0.05 -6.62
CA SER A 85 14.48 0.28 -6.66
C SER A 85 13.63 -0.95 -6.35
N TYR A 86 12.59 -0.76 -5.55
CA TYR A 86 11.69 -1.82 -5.12
C TYR A 86 10.24 -1.42 -5.41
N MET A 87 9.45 -2.39 -5.86
CA MET A 87 8.00 -2.29 -5.90
C MET A 87 7.42 -3.50 -5.16
N VAL A 88 6.60 -3.25 -4.14
CA VAL A 88 5.84 -4.28 -3.43
C VAL A 88 4.38 -4.16 -3.81
N ARG A 89 3.81 -5.24 -4.34
CA ARG A 89 2.37 -5.36 -4.61
C ARG A 89 1.77 -6.39 -3.66
N ARG A 90 0.70 -6.02 -2.96
CA ARG A 90 0.00 -6.93 -2.05
C ARG A 90 -1.51 -6.81 -2.20
N GLY A 91 -2.17 -7.97 -2.27
CA GLY A 91 -3.62 -8.07 -2.25
C GLY A 91 -4.10 -9.22 -1.36
N ILE A 92 -5.37 -9.18 -0.97
CA ILE A 92 -5.98 -10.27 -0.18
C ILE A 92 -6.49 -11.38 -1.10
N LYS A 93 -7.18 -11.01 -2.18
CA LYS A 93 -7.69 -11.98 -3.15
C LYS A 93 -6.52 -12.69 -3.85
N LYS A 94 -6.60 -14.02 -3.95
CA LYS A 94 -5.53 -14.90 -4.45
C LYS A 94 -4.21 -14.81 -3.66
N ASN A 95 -4.23 -14.23 -2.44
CA ASN A 95 -3.03 -13.99 -1.63
C ASN A 95 -1.89 -13.34 -2.41
N LEU A 96 -2.22 -12.38 -3.29
CA LEU A 96 -1.24 -11.72 -4.14
C LEU A 96 -0.13 -11.08 -3.29
N PHE A 97 1.10 -11.49 -3.54
CA PHE A 97 2.30 -10.87 -3.02
C PHE A 97 3.36 -10.90 -4.12
N GLU A 98 3.83 -9.72 -4.52
CA GLU A 98 4.84 -9.56 -5.56
C GLU A 98 5.87 -8.54 -5.12
N ILE A 99 7.14 -8.89 -5.27
CA ILE A 99 8.26 -7.96 -5.08
C ILE A 99 8.96 -7.85 -6.42
N PHE A 100 9.21 -6.62 -6.85
CA PHE A 100 10.07 -6.31 -7.98
C PHE A 100 11.29 -5.57 -7.46
N VAL A 101 12.46 -5.93 -7.98
CA VAL A 101 13.75 -5.27 -7.71
C VAL A 101 14.30 -4.83 -9.06
N ASP A 102 14.52 -3.53 -9.23
CA ASP A 102 15.03 -2.94 -10.47
C ASP A 102 14.20 -3.36 -11.72
N GLY A 103 12.88 -3.35 -11.54
CA GLY A 103 11.89 -3.72 -12.56
C GLY A 103 11.74 -5.24 -12.78
N GLN A 104 12.60 -6.07 -12.21
CA GLN A 104 12.53 -7.52 -12.33
C GLN A 104 11.77 -8.12 -11.16
N ARG A 105 10.78 -8.97 -11.44
CA ARG A 105 10.06 -9.70 -10.40
C ARG A 105 11.04 -10.63 -9.69
N LEU A 106 11.18 -10.45 -8.39
CA LEU A 106 11.96 -11.35 -7.54
C LEU A 106 11.30 -12.72 -7.60
N ASN A 107 12.09 -13.76 -7.89
CA ASN A 107 11.54 -15.10 -7.89
C ASN A 107 11.08 -15.45 -6.47
N GLN A 108 9.83 -15.89 -6.35
CA GLN A 108 9.18 -16.18 -5.08
C GLN A 108 8.96 -17.68 -4.86
N ASP A 109 9.65 -18.48 -5.68
CA ASP A 109 9.74 -19.92 -5.46
C ASP A 109 10.51 -20.16 -4.15
N ALA A 110 9.85 -20.87 -3.24
CA ALA A 110 10.46 -21.46 -2.05
C ALA A 110 10.83 -22.92 -2.36
#